data_AF-C4Y990-F1
#
_entry.id   AF-C4Y990-F1
#
_cell.length_a   1.000
_cell.length_b   1.000
_cell.length_c   1.000
_cell.angle_alpha   90.00
_cell.angle_beta   90.00
_cell.angle_gamma   90.00
#
_symmetry.space_group_name_H-M   'P 1'
#
loop_
_entity.id
_entity.type
_entity.pdbx_description
1 polymer ?
#
loop_
_entity_poly.entity_id
_entity_poly.type
_entity_poly.pdbx_seq_one_letter_code
_entity_poly.pdbx_strand_id
1 'polypeptide(L)'
;MSEPTVNFTLQTQNVRFSVPAELIKKNFKQVQKSIEKLKKQAAEAIATIKNDPNVEPSVKLAMVQKISRQVVAFQKKLSQAEEKDKAFRSRLVKRADHIQRIQEFTTRDKDDDEGVLDLHNDGLISWYREEINVLIVDYLLKSNTCKDHNVGTELMKQLDAAGTPLSSLIDVEVYEMFNKVFISINEDHDLEPITAWFNENQTSLKRIHSNLPFEIHLCKFLSMIEKCSVYEAIEYCKCNLTTYCDRSRYDDADMANYESNVRRLTEVGSPLLFFAIATSNDTKAALNDGKSQSWFSLLDSSFPESNFVSFGSYSRSMESQRWNELSRCFITDFTKIYNIPQTYPLFVHLSAGLSSLKTKSCYCNDDNTIFKNKENEDSFIMHLDSNLSRNLALRGPNQYYKLLQKTNECPVCSPELFRLSQNLPYTQSVTSIFENPFKLPNGNIYPFDKLLNPADHNEMLIRNGKVKDPLSQETFFIDDCVRVFPA
;
A
#
# COMPACT_ATOMS: atom_id res chain seq x y z
N MET A 1 9.84 -4.74 25.41
CA MET A 1 8.68 -5.09 24.56
C MET A 1 8.24 -6.47 24.99
N SER A 2 6.94 -6.69 25.18
CA SER A 2 6.37 -8.02 25.43
C SER A 2 6.81 -8.99 24.33
N GLU A 3 7.05 -10.25 24.67
CA GLU A 3 7.45 -11.27 23.70
C GLU A 3 6.44 -11.33 22.54
N PRO A 4 6.90 -11.56 21.29
CA PRO A 4 5.98 -11.68 20.16
C PRO A 4 5.12 -12.93 20.34
N THR A 5 3.82 -12.73 20.56
CA THR A 5 2.82 -13.79 20.73
C THR A 5 2.00 -14.01 19.46
N VAL A 6 1.28 -15.13 19.40
CA VAL A 6 0.29 -15.39 18.35
C VAL A 6 -0.75 -14.25 18.30
N ASN A 7 -1.21 -13.79 19.47
CA ASN A 7 -2.20 -12.71 19.58
C ASN A 7 -1.69 -11.37 19.04
N PHE A 8 -0.43 -11.02 19.32
CA PHE A 8 0.18 -9.81 18.76
C PHE A 8 0.20 -9.85 17.21
N THR A 9 0.53 -11.01 16.66
CA THR A 9 0.61 -11.17 15.20
C THR A 9 -0.77 -11.13 14.53
N LEU A 10 -1.78 -11.71 15.18
CA LEU A 10 -3.19 -11.58 14.75
C LEU A 10 -3.66 -10.11 14.73
N GLN A 11 -3.37 -9.35 15.79
CA GLN A 11 -3.77 -7.95 15.89
C GLN A 11 -3.13 -7.08 14.81
N THR A 12 -1.83 -7.28 14.55
CA THR A 12 -1.09 -6.49 13.55
C THR A 12 -1.51 -6.80 12.12
N GLN A 13 -2.02 -8.00 11.85
CA GLN A 13 -2.39 -8.43 10.49
C GLN A 13 -3.88 -8.36 10.17
N ASN A 14 -4.74 -8.11 11.17
CA ASN A 14 -6.20 -8.08 11.00
C ASN A 14 -6.66 -7.18 9.83
N VAL A 15 -6.01 -6.03 9.62
CA VAL A 15 -6.41 -5.10 8.57
C VAL A 15 -6.28 -5.69 7.16
N ARG A 16 -5.44 -6.71 6.97
CA ARG A 16 -5.32 -7.41 5.68
C ARG A 16 -6.62 -8.10 5.28
N PHE A 17 -7.54 -8.42 6.19
CA PHE A 17 -8.82 -9.06 5.84
C PHE A 17 -9.87 -8.06 5.34
N SER A 18 -9.65 -6.76 5.52
CA SER A 18 -10.64 -5.72 5.21
C SER A 18 -10.94 -5.59 3.71
N VAL A 19 -9.91 -5.65 2.86
CA VAL A 19 -10.07 -5.42 1.41
C VAL A 19 -10.93 -6.52 0.76
N PRO A 20 -10.64 -7.83 0.92
CA PRO A 20 -11.49 -8.86 0.32
C PRO A 20 -12.90 -8.85 0.91
N ALA A 21 -13.07 -8.53 2.20
CA ALA A 21 -14.38 -8.42 2.82
C ALA A 21 -15.23 -7.30 2.19
N GLU A 22 -14.64 -6.12 1.94
CA GLU A 22 -15.32 -5.04 1.22
C GLU A 22 -15.57 -5.39 -0.25
N LEU A 23 -14.68 -6.13 -0.92
CA LEU A 23 -14.90 -6.61 -2.29
C LEU A 23 -16.08 -7.59 -2.38
N ILE A 24 -16.19 -8.54 -1.45
CA ILE A 24 -17.35 -9.46 -1.33
C ILE A 24 -18.64 -8.68 -1.14
N LYS A 25 -18.64 -7.71 -0.22
CA LYS A 25 -19.80 -6.86 0.06
C LYS A 25 -20.20 -6.01 -1.14
N LYS A 26 -19.23 -5.44 -1.87
CA LYS A 26 -19.48 -4.67 -3.09
C LYS A 26 -20.07 -5.56 -4.19
N ASN A 27 -19.50 -6.75 -4.40
CA ASN A 27 -20.00 -7.74 -5.36
C ASN A 27 -21.43 -8.18 -5.03
N PHE A 28 -21.70 -8.53 -3.77
CA PHE A 28 -23.04 -8.90 -3.30
C PHE A 28 -24.06 -7.79 -3.52
N LYS A 29 -23.75 -6.54 -3.15
CA LYS A 29 -24.64 -5.38 -3.38
C LYS A 29 -24.90 -5.13 -4.85
N GLN A 30 -23.91 -5.34 -5.72
CA GLN A 30 -24.06 -5.20 -7.17
C GLN A 30 -24.99 -6.28 -7.75
N VAL A 31 -24.85 -7.53 -7.29
CA VAL A 31 -25.76 -8.62 -7.65
C VAL A 31 -27.18 -8.31 -7.17
N GLN A 32 -27.35 -7.91 -5.91
CA GLN A 32 -28.65 -7.55 -5.34
C GLN A 32 -29.34 -6.43 -6.14
N LYS A 33 -28.63 -5.33 -6.44
CA LYS A 33 -29.16 -4.24 -7.27
C LYS A 33 -29.60 -4.72 -8.66
N SER A 34 -28.83 -5.65 -9.25
CA SER A 34 -29.13 -6.20 -10.56
C SER A 34 -30.37 -7.10 -10.54
N ILE A 35 -30.54 -7.90 -9.48
CA ILE A 35 -31.73 -8.73 -9.25
C ILE A 35 -32.97 -7.86 -9.11
N GLU A 36 -32.94 -6.85 -8.23
CA GLU A 36 -34.08 -5.95 -8.02
C GLU A 36 -34.48 -5.20 -9.30
N LYS A 37 -33.48 -4.74 -10.07
CA LYS A 37 -33.72 -4.09 -11.36
C LYS A 37 -34.39 -5.04 -12.36
N LEU A 38 -33.90 -6.27 -12.48
CA LEU A 38 -34.49 -7.26 -13.40
C LEU A 38 -35.90 -7.65 -12.97
N LYS A 39 -36.12 -7.88 -11.67
CA LYS A 39 -37.43 -8.21 -11.09
C LYS A 39 -38.45 -7.11 -11.39
N LYS A 40 -38.08 -5.84 -11.18
CA LYS A 40 -38.93 -4.68 -11.50
C LYS A 40 -39.27 -4.62 -12.99
N GLN A 41 -38.27 -4.71 -13.87
CA GLN A 41 -38.46 -4.66 -15.33
C GLN A 41 -39.34 -5.81 -15.84
N ALA A 42 -39.16 -7.03 -15.31
CA ALA A 42 -39.96 -8.18 -15.66
C ALA A 42 -41.41 -8.02 -15.18
N ALA A 43 -41.63 -7.55 -13.95
CA ALA A 43 -42.97 -7.32 -13.41
C ALA A 43 -43.76 -6.28 -14.21
N GLU A 44 -43.11 -5.16 -14.56
CA GLU A 44 -43.71 -4.11 -15.40
C GLU A 44 -44.12 -4.66 -16.77
N ALA A 45 -43.22 -5.39 -17.44
CA ALA A 45 -43.50 -5.96 -18.74
C ALA A 45 -44.61 -7.04 -18.70
N ILE A 46 -44.63 -7.89 -17.67
CA ILE A 46 -45.70 -8.90 -17.48
C ILE A 46 -47.05 -8.20 -17.25
N ALA A 47 -47.08 -7.13 -16.45
CA ALA A 47 -48.30 -6.36 -16.22
C ALA A 47 -48.86 -5.76 -17.52
N THR A 48 -47.99 -5.18 -18.38
CA THR A 48 -48.39 -4.67 -19.70
C THR A 48 -48.92 -5.78 -20.60
N ILE A 49 -48.25 -6.93 -20.67
CA ILE A 49 -48.68 -8.07 -21.50
C ILE A 49 -50.07 -8.58 -21.07
N LYS A 50 -50.32 -8.67 -19.77
CA LYS A 50 -51.55 -9.25 -19.20
C LYS A 50 -52.74 -8.29 -19.25
N ASN A 51 -52.52 -7.01 -18.92
CA ASN A 51 -53.60 -6.08 -18.59
C ASN A 51 -53.89 -5.07 -19.71
N ASP A 52 -53.03 -4.93 -20.72
CA ASP A 52 -53.28 -4.00 -21.83
C ASP A 52 -53.89 -4.76 -23.04
N PRO A 53 -55.19 -4.54 -23.33
CA PRO A 53 -55.86 -5.15 -24.48
C PRO A 53 -55.46 -4.51 -25.82
N ASN A 54 -54.86 -3.31 -25.81
CA ASN A 54 -54.51 -2.57 -27.04
C ASN A 54 -53.16 -2.98 -27.62
N VAL A 55 -52.39 -3.83 -26.94
CA VAL A 55 -51.08 -4.28 -27.41
C VAL A 55 -51.25 -5.48 -28.35
N GLU A 56 -50.75 -5.35 -29.57
CA GLU A 56 -50.78 -6.41 -30.59
C GLU A 56 -50.04 -7.68 -30.12
N PRO A 57 -50.52 -8.90 -30.44
CA PRO A 57 -49.86 -10.15 -30.06
C PRO A 57 -48.38 -10.25 -30.46
N SER A 58 -48.01 -9.68 -31.62
CA SER A 58 -46.63 -9.61 -32.11
C SER A 58 -45.71 -8.82 -31.17
N VAL A 59 -46.21 -7.70 -30.63
CA VAL A 59 -45.50 -6.86 -29.66
C VAL A 59 -45.41 -7.54 -28.30
N LYS A 60 -46.47 -8.23 -27.85
CA LYS A 60 -46.44 -9.04 -26.60
C LYS A 60 -45.37 -10.12 -26.68
N LEU A 61 -45.26 -10.83 -27.80
CA LEU A 61 -44.21 -11.84 -28.01
C LEU A 61 -42.80 -11.21 -27.98
N ALA A 62 -42.60 -10.05 -28.61
CA ALA A 62 -41.33 -9.33 -28.58
C ALA A 62 -40.91 -8.92 -27.15
N MET A 63 -41.88 -8.50 -26.32
CA MET A 63 -41.62 -8.20 -24.90
C MET A 63 -41.19 -9.45 -24.12
N VAL A 64 -41.86 -10.59 -24.31
CA VAL A 64 -41.45 -11.87 -23.68
C VAL A 64 -40.04 -12.29 -24.12
N GLN A 65 -39.73 -12.19 -25.41
CA GLN A 65 -38.40 -12.47 -25.93
C GLN A 65 -37.34 -11.54 -25.33
N LYS A 66 -37.66 -10.25 -25.15
CA LYS A 66 -36.77 -9.28 -24.51
C LYS A 66 -36.48 -9.66 -23.05
N ILE A 67 -37.50 -10.01 -22.27
CA ILE A 67 -37.31 -10.48 -20.88
C ILE A 67 -36.45 -11.74 -20.85
N SER A 68 -36.73 -12.72 -21.72
CA SER A 68 -35.94 -13.95 -21.83
C SER A 68 -34.45 -13.66 -22.10
N ARG A 69 -34.15 -12.78 -23.06
CA ARG A 69 -32.77 -12.34 -23.34
C ARG A 69 -32.12 -11.66 -22.14
N GLN A 70 -32.86 -10.81 -21.41
CA GLN A 70 -32.36 -10.15 -20.21
C GLN A 70 -32.03 -11.14 -19.08
N VAL A 71 -32.87 -12.16 -18.88
CA VAL A 71 -32.63 -13.22 -17.89
C VAL A 71 -31.39 -14.04 -18.24
N VAL A 72 -31.22 -14.44 -19.51
CA VAL A 72 -30.02 -15.17 -19.97
C VAL A 72 -28.76 -14.31 -19.80
N ALA A 73 -28.81 -13.03 -20.16
CA ALA A 73 -27.70 -12.11 -19.96
C ALA A 73 -27.38 -11.90 -18.48
N PHE A 74 -28.40 -11.85 -17.62
CA PHE A 74 -28.23 -11.77 -16.18
C PHE A 74 -27.60 -13.05 -15.61
N GLN A 75 -28.01 -14.23 -16.07
CA GLN A 75 -27.42 -15.51 -15.65
C GLN A 75 -25.92 -15.56 -15.94
N LYS A 76 -25.49 -15.11 -17.13
CA LYS A 76 -24.06 -15.02 -17.46
C LYS A 76 -23.30 -14.07 -16.51
N LYS A 77 -23.90 -12.91 -16.19
CA LYS A 77 -23.31 -11.95 -15.23
C LYS A 77 -23.27 -12.49 -13.81
N LEU A 78 -24.28 -13.26 -13.41
CA LEU A 78 -24.35 -13.88 -12.09
C LEU A 78 -23.23 -14.91 -11.93
N SER A 79 -23.01 -15.78 -12.92
CA SER A 79 -21.90 -16.75 -12.89
C SER A 79 -20.54 -16.07 -12.76
N GLN A 80 -20.31 -14.96 -13.47
CA GLN A 80 -19.08 -14.16 -13.32
C GLN A 80 -18.95 -13.54 -11.92
N ALA A 81 -20.06 -13.09 -11.33
CA ALA A 81 -20.06 -12.55 -9.97
C ALA A 81 -19.79 -13.65 -8.92
N GLU A 82 -20.29 -14.87 -9.13
CA GLU A 82 -20.02 -16.02 -8.27
C GLU A 82 -18.55 -16.44 -8.33
N GLU A 83 -17.93 -16.45 -9.52
CA GLU A 83 -16.50 -16.73 -9.68
C GLU A 83 -15.64 -15.69 -8.94
N LYS A 84 -15.99 -14.40 -9.04
CA LYS A 84 -15.33 -13.34 -8.27
C LYS A 84 -15.49 -13.53 -6.77
N ASP A 85 -16.69 -13.88 -6.30
CA ASP A 85 -16.96 -14.12 -4.88
C ASP A 85 -16.11 -15.28 -4.34
N LYS A 86 -16.03 -16.39 -5.08
CA LYS A 86 -15.17 -17.54 -4.75
C LYS A 86 -13.71 -17.15 -4.68
N ALA A 87 -13.23 -16.34 -5.63
CA ALA A 87 -11.85 -15.86 -5.62
C ALA A 87 -11.55 -14.99 -4.38
N PHE A 88 -12.42 -14.05 -4.03
CA PHE A 88 -12.24 -13.21 -2.83
C PHE A 88 -12.29 -14.03 -1.53
N ARG A 89 -13.21 -14.98 -1.43
CA ARG A 89 -13.27 -15.90 -0.27
C ARG A 89 -12.03 -16.77 -0.17
N SER A 90 -11.49 -17.25 -1.30
CA SER A 90 -10.25 -18.02 -1.29
C SER A 90 -9.07 -17.20 -0.75
N ARG A 91 -9.00 -15.89 -1.02
CA ARG A 91 -7.98 -15.01 -0.42
C ARG A 91 -8.11 -14.95 1.10
N LEU A 92 -9.33 -14.81 1.63
CA LEU A 92 -9.58 -14.80 3.07
C LEU A 92 -9.16 -16.13 3.73
N VAL A 93 -9.53 -17.26 3.13
CA VAL A 93 -9.13 -18.59 3.62
C VAL A 93 -7.62 -18.74 3.63
N LYS A 94 -6.94 -18.42 2.52
CA LYS A 94 -5.48 -18.53 2.45
C LYS A 94 -4.75 -17.61 3.43
N ARG A 95 -5.27 -16.41 3.69
CA ARG A 95 -4.76 -15.51 4.73
C ARG A 95 -4.97 -16.10 6.13
N ALA A 96 -6.13 -16.69 6.40
CA ALA A 96 -6.41 -17.36 7.67
C ALA A 96 -5.47 -18.56 7.88
N ASP A 97 -5.32 -19.43 6.87
CA ASP A 97 -4.42 -20.59 6.91
C ASP A 97 -2.95 -20.15 7.09
N HIS A 98 -2.55 -19.04 6.47
CA HIS A 98 -1.21 -18.49 6.62
C HIS A 98 -0.95 -18.03 8.07
N ILE A 99 -1.90 -17.36 8.70
CA ILE A 99 -1.76 -16.92 10.11
C ILE A 99 -1.89 -18.08 11.08
N GLN A 100 -2.78 -19.04 10.81
CA GLN A 100 -2.98 -20.20 11.68
C GLN A 100 -1.70 -21.05 11.81
N ARG A 101 -0.88 -21.13 10.76
CA ARG A 101 0.43 -21.81 10.78
C ARG A 101 1.36 -21.32 11.89
N ILE A 102 1.21 -20.08 12.36
CA ILE A 102 2.02 -19.54 13.47
C ILE A 102 1.87 -20.39 14.74
N GLN A 103 0.68 -20.98 14.97
CA GLN A 103 0.43 -21.83 16.14
C GLN A 103 1.31 -23.09 16.18
N GLU A 104 1.83 -23.52 15.02
CA GLU A 104 2.73 -24.68 14.92
C GLU A 104 4.13 -24.37 15.49
N PHE A 105 4.44 -23.09 15.71
CA PHE A 105 5.75 -22.61 16.11
C PHE A 105 5.77 -22.03 17.53
N THR A 106 4.82 -22.39 18.39
CA THR A 106 4.83 -21.95 19.78
C THR A 106 5.74 -22.81 20.66
N THR A 107 6.26 -22.21 21.74
CA THR A 107 6.95 -22.96 22.79
C THR A 107 5.94 -23.84 23.55
N ARG A 108 6.39 -25.00 24.03
CA ARG A 108 5.51 -26.04 24.61
C ARG A 108 5.07 -25.78 26.05
N ASP A 109 5.01 -24.53 26.50
CA ASP A 109 4.46 -24.23 27.82
C ASP A 109 2.93 -24.28 27.76
N LYS A 110 2.37 -25.28 28.45
CA LYS A 110 0.94 -25.61 28.44
C LYS A 110 0.08 -24.66 29.28
N ASP A 111 0.71 -23.74 30.01
CA ASP A 111 0.06 -22.89 31.01
C ASP A 111 -0.06 -21.42 30.57
N ASP A 112 0.34 -21.07 29.34
CA ASP A 112 0.30 -19.69 28.84
C ASP A 112 -0.71 -19.53 27.68
N ASP A 113 -1.82 -18.85 27.95
CA ASP A 113 -2.95 -18.67 27.01
C ASP A 113 -2.57 -17.85 25.75
N GLU A 114 -1.43 -17.15 25.76
CA GLU A 114 -1.01 -16.29 24.64
C GLU A 114 -0.12 -16.98 23.59
N GLY A 115 0.44 -18.17 23.90
CA GLY A 115 1.28 -18.95 22.99
C GLY A 115 2.53 -18.20 22.53
N VAL A 116 3.57 -18.19 23.37
CA VAL A 116 4.86 -17.56 23.06
C VAL A 116 5.49 -18.24 21.84
N LEU A 117 6.03 -17.46 20.90
CA LEU A 117 6.63 -17.97 19.68
C LEU A 117 8.07 -18.46 19.89
N ASP A 118 8.38 -19.65 19.40
CA ASP A 118 9.74 -20.19 19.36
C ASP A 118 10.54 -19.53 18.24
N LEU A 119 11.21 -18.43 18.58
CA LEU A 119 12.05 -17.65 17.65
C LEU A 119 13.28 -18.41 17.14
N HIS A 120 13.56 -19.62 17.65
CA HIS A 120 14.60 -20.50 17.12
C HIS A 120 14.04 -21.57 16.15
N ASN A 121 12.74 -21.58 15.91
CA ASN A 121 12.09 -22.49 14.97
C ASN A 121 12.34 -22.04 13.52
N ASP A 122 13.04 -22.88 12.75
CA ASP A 122 13.36 -22.64 11.33
C ASP A 122 12.07 -22.36 10.49
N GLY A 123 10.94 -22.99 10.84
CA GLY A 123 9.64 -22.77 10.19
C GLY A 123 9.04 -21.40 10.48
N LEU A 124 9.15 -20.90 11.71
CA LEU A 124 8.73 -19.55 12.07
C LEU A 124 9.57 -18.49 11.35
N ILE A 125 10.88 -18.73 11.23
CA ILE A 125 11.78 -17.81 10.54
C ILE A 125 11.43 -17.73 9.05
N SER A 126 11.15 -18.87 8.41
CA SER A 126 10.64 -18.91 7.03
C SER A 126 9.32 -18.15 6.90
N TRP A 127 8.41 -18.33 7.85
CA TRP A 127 7.12 -17.64 7.86
C TRP A 127 7.28 -16.12 7.95
N TYR A 128 8.13 -15.60 8.85
CA TYR A 128 8.42 -14.17 8.94
C TYR A 128 9.02 -13.61 7.65
N ARG A 129 9.83 -14.40 6.95
CA ARG A 129 10.41 -14.00 5.67
C ARG A 129 9.35 -13.90 4.58
N GLU A 130 8.40 -14.83 4.52
CA GLU A 130 7.23 -14.72 3.64
C GLU A 130 6.44 -13.44 3.94
N GLU A 131 6.24 -13.14 5.22
CA GLU A 131 5.52 -11.96 5.66
C GLU A 131 6.21 -10.65 5.31
N ILE A 132 7.54 -10.58 5.45
CA ILE A 132 8.32 -9.42 5.00
C ILE A 132 8.20 -9.25 3.49
N ASN A 133 8.25 -10.34 2.72
CA ASN A 133 8.02 -10.29 1.28
C ASN A 133 6.64 -9.72 0.94
N VAL A 134 5.58 -10.15 1.66
CA VAL A 134 4.23 -9.59 1.51
C VAL A 134 4.23 -8.07 1.76
N LEU A 135 4.85 -7.63 2.85
CA LEU A 135 4.91 -6.22 3.23
C LEU A 135 5.66 -5.35 2.21
N ILE A 136 6.75 -5.87 1.66
CA ILE A 136 7.55 -5.17 0.64
C ILE A 136 6.77 -5.07 -0.66
N VAL A 137 6.19 -6.17 -1.13
CA VAL A 137 5.37 -6.16 -2.35
C VAL A 137 4.17 -5.22 -2.19
N ASP A 138 3.47 -5.27 -1.06
CA ASP A 138 2.36 -4.37 -0.74
C ASP A 138 2.78 -2.89 -0.76
N TYR A 139 3.93 -2.57 -0.14
CA TYR A 139 4.48 -1.21 -0.17
C TYR A 139 4.80 -0.75 -1.59
N LEU A 140 5.49 -1.58 -2.38
CA LEU A 140 5.89 -1.24 -3.75
C LEU A 140 4.68 -1.08 -4.68
N LEU A 141 3.64 -1.91 -4.49
CA LEU A 141 2.39 -1.78 -5.24
C LEU A 141 1.70 -0.45 -4.95
N LYS A 142 1.62 -0.05 -3.67
CA LYS A 142 0.94 1.18 -3.23
C LYS A 142 1.71 2.47 -3.52
N SER A 143 3.04 2.41 -3.49
CA SER A 143 3.92 3.57 -3.72
C SER A 143 4.31 3.75 -5.18
N ASN A 144 3.66 3.02 -6.10
CA ASN A 144 4.00 3.07 -7.51
C ASN A 144 3.66 4.42 -8.15
N THR A 145 4.69 5.03 -8.74
CA THR A 145 4.57 6.26 -9.53
C THR A 145 4.81 6.04 -11.02
N CYS A 146 5.17 4.81 -11.43
CA CYS A 146 5.53 4.48 -12.81
C CYS A 146 4.31 4.08 -13.65
N LYS A 147 4.21 4.62 -14.88
CA LYS A 147 3.16 4.33 -15.88
C LYS A 147 3.27 2.93 -16.48
N ASP A 148 4.47 2.58 -16.95
CA ASP A 148 4.66 1.43 -17.84
C ASP A 148 4.78 0.10 -17.11
N HIS A 149 5.21 0.13 -15.84
CA HIS A 149 5.42 -1.07 -15.05
C HIS A 149 5.22 -0.77 -13.57
N ASN A 150 4.89 -1.80 -12.81
CA ASN A 150 4.83 -1.76 -11.36
C ASN A 150 5.85 -2.75 -10.78
N VAL A 151 6.86 -2.21 -10.09
CA VAL A 151 7.95 -2.99 -9.50
C VAL A 151 7.44 -4.03 -8.49
N GLY A 152 6.39 -3.70 -7.73
CA GLY A 152 5.75 -4.62 -6.80
C GLY A 152 5.11 -5.82 -7.52
N THR A 153 4.42 -5.58 -8.63
CA THR A 153 3.84 -6.66 -9.46
C THR A 153 4.93 -7.57 -10.04
N GLU A 154 6.05 -7.02 -10.47
CA GLU A 154 7.18 -7.79 -10.99
C GLU A 154 7.85 -8.65 -9.91
N LEU A 155 8.16 -8.05 -8.76
CA LEU A 155 8.72 -8.75 -7.62
C LEU A 155 7.81 -9.90 -7.16
N MET A 156 6.51 -9.66 -7.08
CA MET A 156 5.52 -10.67 -6.72
C MET A 156 5.55 -11.87 -7.68
N LYS A 157 5.58 -11.62 -9.00
CA LYS A 157 5.61 -12.70 -10.01
C LYS A 157 6.88 -13.56 -9.87
N GLN A 158 8.02 -12.94 -9.59
CA GLN A 158 9.28 -13.65 -9.39
C GLN A 158 9.23 -14.52 -8.13
N LEU A 159 8.67 -14.00 -7.03
CA LEU A 159 8.53 -14.75 -5.78
C LEU A 159 7.50 -15.89 -5.89
N ASP A 160 6.38 -15.67 -6.60
CA ASP A 160 5.39 -16.71 -6.91
C ASP A 160 6.03 -17.86 -7.72
N ALA A 161 6.85 -17.52 -8.72
CA ALA A 161 7.57 -18.50 -9.54
C ALA A 161 8.63 -19.29 -8.74
N ALA A 162 9.20 -18.68 -7.70
CA ALA A 162 10.16 -19.32 -6.79
C ALA A 162 9.50 -20.28 -5.79
N GLY A 163 8.18 -20.43 -5.81
CA GLY A 163 7.43 -21.38 -4.97
C GLY A 163 6.72 -20.76 -3.76
N THR A 164 6.70 -19.42 -3.64
CA THR A 164 6.00 -18.72 -2.54
C THR A 164 4.77 -17.99 -3.11
N PRO A 165 3.55 -18.58 -3.10
CA PRO A 165 2.36 -18.02 -3.75
C PRO A 165 1.76 -16.81 -2.99
N LEU A 166 2.49 -15.70 -2.99
CA LEU A 166 2.19 -14.42 -2.36
C LEU A 166 1.05 -13.68 -3.05
N SER A 167 0.81 -13.92 -4.34
CA SER A 167 -0.31 -13.30 -5.07
C SER A 167 -1.68 -13.54 -4.41
N SER A 168 -1.80 -14.64 -3.68
CA SER A 168 -3.03 -14.95 -2.95
C SER A 168 -3.18 -14.20 -1.61
N LEU A 169 -2.09 -13.62 -1.12
CA LEU A 169 -2.02 -12.87 0.13
C LEU A 169 -2.12 -11.35 -0.08
N ILE A 170 -2.07 -10.86 -1.33
CA ILE A 170 -2.06 -9.42 -1.68
C ILE A 170 -3.20 -9.09 -2.64
N ASP A 171 -3.87 -7.96 -2.43
CA ASP A 171 -4.99 -7.50 -3.27
C ASP A 171 -4.50 -6.68 -4.48
N VAL A 172 -3.69 -7.31 -5.34
CA VAL A 172 -2.99 -6.67 -6.48
C VAL A 172 -3.95 -5.86 -7.37
N GLU A 173 -5.08 -6.44 -7.76
CA GLU A 173 -6.07 -5.81 -8.64
C GLU A 173 -6.60 -4.47 -8.07
N VAL A 174 -6.69 -4.36 -6.74
CA VAL A 174 -7.16 -3.15 -6.07
C VAL A 174 -6.10 -2.06 -6.18
N TYR A 175 -4.82 -2.42 -6.01
CA TYR A 175 -3.71 -1.49 -6.16
C TYR A 175 -3.44 -1.11 -7.62
N GLU A 176 -3.64 -2.01 -8.57
CA GLU A 176 -3.57 -1.68 -10.00
C GLU A 176 -4.65 -0.67 -10.40
N MET A 177 -5.89 -0.84 -9.91
CA MET A 177 -6.96 0.15 -10.08
C MET A 177 -6.57 1.49 -9.46
N PHE A 178 -6.04 1.48 -8.23
CA PHE A 178 -5.57 2.68 -7.54
C PHE A 178 -4.50 3.40 -8.37
N ASN A 179 -3.45 2.69 -8.77
CA ASN A 179 -2.32 3.22 -9.53
C ASN A 179 -2.77 3.80 -10.86
N LYS A 180 -3.66 3.12 -11.59
CA LYS A 180 -4.22 3.62 -12.85
C LYS A 180 -4.86 4.99 -12.67
N VAL A 181 -5.69 5.15 -11.65
CA VAL A 181 -6.38 6.42 -11.38
C VAL A 181 -5.41 7.47 -10.85
N PHE A 182 -4.54 7.09 -9.91
CA PHE A 182 -3.55 7.98 -9.31
C PHE A 182 -2.59 8.56 -10.36
N ILE A 183 -2.03 7.73 -11.22
CA ILE A 183 -1.11 8.15 -12.28
C ILE A 183 -1.85 9.02 -13.31
N SER A 184 -3.07 8.65 -13.70
CA SER A 184 -3.90 9.45 -14.59
C SER A 184 -4.13 10.87 -14.06
N ILE A 185 -4.32 11.03 -12.75
CA ILE A 185 -4.51 12.33 -12.10
C ILE A 185 -3.21 13.13 -12.07
N ASN A 186 -2.10 12.53 -11.61
CA ASN A 186 -0.87 13.29 -11.32
C ASN A 186 0.01 13.51 -12.55
N GLU A 187 -0.06 12.64 -13.55
CA GLU A 187 0.85 12.66 -14.70
C GLU A 187 0.15 12.96 -16.02
N ASP A 188 -1.02 12.35 -16.26
CA ASP A 188 -1.76 12.53 -17.53
C ASP A 188 -2.75 13.70 -17.50
N HIS A 189 -3.06 14.20 -16.30
CA HIS A 189 -4.14 15.18 -16.07
C HIS A 189 -5.47 14.74 -16.71
N ASP A 190 -5.72 13.43 -16.72
CA ASP A 190 -6.92 12.82 -17.30
C ASP A 190 -7.95 12.50 -16.21
N LEU A 191 -9.15 13.03 -16.41
CA LEU A 191 -10.29 12.90 -15.51
C LEU A 191 -11.16 11.67 -15.80
N GLU A 192 -10.95 10.96 -16.92
CA GLU A 192 -11.78 9.83 -17.30
C GLU A 192 -11.68 8.67 -16.28
N PRO A 193 -10.48 8.21 -15.86
CA PRO A 193 -10.37 7.09 -14.92
C PRO A 193 -10.96 7.39 -13.54
N ILE A 194 -10.75 8.61 -13.03
CA ILE A 194 -11.32 9.03 -11.74
C ILE A 194 -12.83 9.18 -11.81
N THR A 195 -13.37 9.67 -12.93
CA THR A 195 -14.83 9.79 -13.14
C THR A 195 -15.49 8.42 -13.23
N ALA A 196 -14.85 7.46 -13.93
CA ALA A 196 -15.32 6.08 -13.97
C ALA A 196 -15.35 5.45 -12.57
N TRP A 197 -14.25 5.59 -11.82
CA TRP A 197 -14.17 5.11 -10.44
C TRP A 197 -15.21 5.77 -9.52
N PHE A 198 -15.41 7.08 -9.64
CA PHE A 198 -16.43 7.83 -8.91
C PHE A 198 -17.83 7.23 -9.15
N ASN A 199 -18.20 7.01 -10.41
CA ASN A 199 -19.50 6.47 -10.80
C ASN A 199 -19.76 5.06 -10.25
N GLU A 200 -18.73 4.24 -10.15
CA GLU A 200 -18.83 2.91 -9.55
C GLU A 200 -19.01 2.94 -8.02
N ASN A 201 -18.53 3.99 -7.35
CA ASN A 201 -18.46 4.07 -5.90
C ASN A 201 -19.36 5.14 -5.26
N GLN A 202 -20.25 5.79 -6.02
CA GLN A 202 -21.10 6.90 -5.56
C GLN A 202 -21.82 6.63 -4.23
N THR A 203 -22.41 5.44 -4.05
CA THR A 203 -23.12 5.13 -2.79
C THR A 203 -22.19 5.03 -1.58
N SER A 204 -20.97 4.55 -1.80
CA SER A 204 -19.96 4.46 -0.74
C SER A 204 -19.38 5.84 -0.43
N LEU A 205 -19.14 6.66 -1.46
CA LEU A 205 -18.65 8.03 -1.34
C LEU A 205 -19.62 8.95 -0.59
N LYS A 206 -20.92 8.84 -0.89
CA LYS A 206 -21.96 9.58 -0.15
C LYS A 206 -21.95 9.26 1.34
N ARG A 207 -21.73 7.99 1.71
CA ARG A 207 -21.70 7.55 3.11
C ARG A 207 -20.49 8.09 3.88
N ILE A 208 -19.38 8.36 3.21
CA ILE A 208 -18.17 8.91 3.83
C ILE A 208 -18.08 10.44 3.69
N HIS A 209 -19.15 11.10 3.25
CA HIS A 209 -19.22 12.55 3.03
C HIS A 209 -18.05 13.08 2.18
N SER A 210 -17.76 12.36 1.09
CA SER A 210 -16.63 12.67 0.19
C SER A 210 -16.83 14.01 -0.56
N ASN A 211 -15.77 14.83 -0.58
CA ASN A 211 -15.69 16.05 -1.39
C ASN A 211 -15.18 15.79 -2.83
N LEU A 212 -14.87 14.55 -3.19
CA LEU A 212 -14.36 14.20 -4.50
C LEU A 212 -15.23 14.66 -5.70
N PRO A 213 -16.57 14.65 -5.62
CA PRO A 213 -17.39 15.16 -6.71
C PRO A 213 -17.07 16.62 -7.03
N PHE A 214 -16.89 17.45 -6.00
CA PHE A 214 -16.50 18.85 -6.16
C PHE A 214 -15.13 18.96 -6.84
N GLU A 215 -14.12 18.21 -6.38
CA GLU A 215 -12.78 18.24 -6.96
C GLU A 215 -12.77 17.86 -8.45
N ILE A 216 -13.51 16.82 -8.83
CA ILE A 216 -13.63 16.39 -10.24
C ILE A 216 -14.29 17.50 -11.06
N HIS A 217 -15.40 18.07 -10.60
CA HIS A 217 -16.09 19.13 -11.32
C HIS A 217 -15.25 20.39 -11.43
N LEU A 218 -14.51 20.75 -10.38
CA LEU A 218 -13.62 21.91 -10.37
C LEU A 218 -12.46 21.73 -11.35
N CYS A 219 -11.80 20.56 -11.35
CA CYS A 219 -10.73 20.27 -12.30
C CYS A 219 -11.25 20.28 -13.75
N LYS A 220 -12.44 19.71 -13.98
CA LYS A 220 -13.08 19.71 -15.30
C LYS A 220 -13.38 21.14 -15.77
N PHE A 221 -13.96 21.96 -14.89
CA PHE A 221 -14.26 23.36 -15.18
C PHE A 221 -13.00 24.14 -15.55
N LEU A 222 -11.95 24.04 -14.73
CA LEU A 222 -10.67 24.70 -15.01
C LEU A 222 -10.03 24.21 -16.32
N SER A 223 -10.14 22.91 -16.63
CA SER A 223 -9.69 22.36 -17.92
C SER A 223 -10.48 22.90 -19.11
N MET A 224 -11.76 23.24 -18.95
CA MET A 224 -12.57 23.88 -20.00
C MET A 224 -12.18 25.35 -20.21
N ILE A 225 -11.84 26.05 -19.12
CA ILE A 225 -11.31 27.42 -19.19
C ILE A 225 -9.98 27.44 -19.96
N GLU A 226 -9.07 26.51 -19.66
CA GLU A 226 -7.78 26.36 -20.37
C GLU A 226 -7.93 26.11 -21.88
N LYS A 227 -9.01 25.42 -22.28
CA LYS A 227 -9.37 25.19 -23.69
C LYS A 227 -10.11 26.37 -24.33
N CYS A 228 -10.14 27.54 -23.67
CA CYS A 228 -10.87 28.75 -24.09
C CYS A 228 -12.36 28.53 -24.39
N SER A 229 -12.97 27.46 -23.85
CA SER A 229 -14.38 27.12 -24.03
C SER A 229 -15.24 27.81 -22.97
N VAL A 230 -15.12 29.14 -22.86
CA VAL A 230 -15.62 29.93 -21.71
C VAL A 230 -17.15 29.81 -21.54
N TYR A 231 -17.91 29.83 -22.63
CA TYR A 231 -19.37 29.72 -22.55
C TYR A 231 -19.82 28.36 -22.01
N GLU A 232 -19.24 27.27 -22.53
CA GLU A 232 -19.52 25.91 -22.06
C GLU A 232 -19.05 25.74 -20.61
N ALA A 233 -17.92 26.33 -20.24
CA ALA A 233 -17.40 26.29 -18.88
C ALA A 233 -18.36 26.98 -17.90
N ILE A 234 -18.91 28.15 -18.28
CA ILE A 234 -19.91 28.87 -17.47
C ILE A 234 -21.16 28.02 -17.29
N GLU A 235 -21.68 27.42 -18.36
CA GLU A 235 -22.86 26.57 -18.27
C GLU A 235 -22.61 25.33 -17.42
N TYR A 236 -21.44 24.70 -17.59
CA TYR A 236 -21.01 23.58 -16.77
C TYR A 236 -20.92 23.95 -15.28
N CYS A 237 -20.34 25.12 -14.96
CA CYS A 237 -20.24 25.63 -13.60
C CYS A 237 -21.62 25.85 -12.96
N LYS A 238 -22.56 26.45 -13.71
CA LYS A 238 -23.94 26.62 -13.25
C LYS A 238 -24.60 25.29 -12.87
N CYS A 239 -24.44 24.26 -13.70
CA CYS A 239 -25.08 22.96 -13.46
C CYS A 239 -24.38 22.13 -12.37
N ASN A 240 -23.06 22.22 -12.23
CA ASN A 240 -22.28 21.25 -11.45
C ASN A 240 -21.54 21.83 -10.24
N LEU A 241 -21.35 23.15 -10.13
CA LEU A 241 -20.54 23.77 -9.07
C LEU A 241 -21.33 24.72 -8.17
N THR A 242 -22.37 25.38 -8.67
CA THR A 242 -23.15 26.36 -7.87
C THR A 242 -23.83 25.76 -6.65
N THR A 243 -24.18 24.48 -6.69
CA THR A 243 -24.78 23.76 -5.56
C THR A 243 -23.86 23.70 -4.34
N TYR A 244 -22.54 23.82 -4.52
CA TYR A 244 -21.57 23.78 -3.43
C TYR A 244 -21.46 25.13 -2.69
N CYS A 245 -22.07 26.20 -3.22
CA CYS A 245 -22.20 27.50 -2.54
C CYS A 245 -23.41 27.58 -1.61
N ASP A 246 -24.30 26.59 -1.62
CA ASP A 246 -25.50 26.56 -0.80
C ASP A 246 -25.21 25.92 0.56
N ARG A 247 -25.10 26.76 1.61
CA ARG A 247 -24.86 26.30 2.99
C ARG A 247 -25.91 25.30 3.48
N SER A 248 -27.15 25.36 2.99
CA SER A 248 -28.22 24.47 3.45
C SER A 248 -28.03 23.00 3.04
N ARG A 249 -27.07 22.73 2.14
CA ARG A 249 -26.74 21.37 1.67
C ARG A 249 -25.62 20.69 2.45
N TYR A 250 -25.07 21.37 3.45
CA TYR A 250 -24.01 20.85 4.29
C TYR A 250 -24.53 20.65 5.70
N ASP A 251 -24.19 19.50 6.27
CA ASP A 251 -24.38 19.25 7.69
C ASP A 251 -23.27 19.94 8.49
N ASP A 252 -23.46 20.12 9.81
CA ASP A 252 -22.46 20.76 10.67
C ASP A 252 -21.08 20.08 10.59
N ALA A 253 -21.07 18.76 10.35
CA ALA A 253 -19.84 17.97 10.17
C ALA A 253 -19.06 18.30 8.87
N ASP A 254 -19.74 18.84 7.85
CA ASP A 254 -19.17 19.11 6.53
C ASP A 254 -18.89 20.61 6.30
N MET A 255 -19.03 21.44 7.32
CA MET A 255 -18.82 22.89 7.22
C MET A 255 -17.41 23.28 6.77
N ALA A 256 -16.39 22.49 7.12
CA ALA A 256 -15.03 22.70 6.62
C ALA A 256 -14.92 22.52 5.10
N ASN A 257 -15.65 21.54 4.53
CA ASN A 257 -15.73 21.36 3.09
C ASN A 257 -16.47 22.52 2.42
N TYR A 258 -17.57 22.99 3.01
CA TYR A 258 -18.30 24.17 2.52
C TYR A 258 -17.40 25.40 2.43
N GLU A 259 -16.70 25.75 3.52
CA GLU A 259 -15.83 26.93 3.55
C GLU A 259 -14.68 26.83 2.54
N SER A 260 -14.08 25.64 2.42
CA SER A 260 -13.04 25.37 1.42
C SER A 260 -13.57 25.49 -0.01
N ASN A 261 -14.73 24.89 -0.30
CA ASN A 261 -15.34 24.89 -1.62
C ASN A 261 -15.74 26.29 -2.06
N VAL A 262 -16.38 27.07 -1.19
CA VAL A 262 -16.74 28.47 -1.46
C VAL A 262 -15.49 29.30 -1.73
N ARG A 263 -14.46 29.19 -0.88
CA ARG A 263 -13.19 29.90 -1.08
C ARG A 263 -12.59 29.57 -2.44
N ARG A 264 -12.48 28.29 -2.78
CA ARG A 264 -11.90 27.86 -4.06
C ARG A 264 -12.73 28.31 -5.25
N LEU A 265 -14.07 28.29 -5.17
CA LEU A 265 -14.93 28.83 -6.22
C LEU A 265 -14.76 30.34 -6.40
N THR A 266 -14.58 31.10 -5.31
CA THR A 266 -14.29 32.54 -5.40
C THR A 266 -12.92 32.81 -6.04
N GLU A 267 -11.93 31.96 -5.76
CA GLU A 267 -10.59 32.03 -6.34
C GLU A 267 -10.61 31.81 -7.86
N VAL A 268 -11.51 30.97 -8.39
CA VAL A 268 -11.64 30.77 -9.86
C VAL A 268 -12.16 32.00 -10.61
N GLY A 269 -12.77 32.98 -9.93
CA GLY A 269 -13.21 34.23 -10.55
C GLY A 269 -12.07 35.03 -11.19
N SER A 270 -10.86 34.93 -10.62
CA SER A 270 -9.66 35.59 -11.12
C SER A 270 -9.21 35.07 -12.51
N PRO A 271 -9.07 33.74 -12.73
CA PRO A 271 -8.78 33.20 -14.05
C PRO A 271 -9.84 33.53 -15.10
N LEU A 272 -11.14 33.47 -14.77
CA LEU A 272 -12.20 33.84 -15.72
C LEU A 272 -12.08 35.31 -16.17
N LEU A 273 -11.84 36.21 -15.22
CA LEU A 273 -11.61 37.64 -15.50
C LEU A 273 -10.36 37.83 -16.34
N PHE A 274 -9.28 37.13 -16.02
CA PHE A 274 -8.04 37.16 -16.78
C PHE A 274 -8.24 36.63 -18.21
N PHE A 275 -8.90 35.49 -18.42
CA PHE A 275 -9.20 34.97 -19.75
C PHE A 275 -10.10 35.91 -20.55
N ALA A 276 -11.11 36.52 -19.93
CA ALA A 276 -11.95 37.52 -20.58
C ALA A 276 -11.16 38.76 -21.04
N ILE A 277 -10.14 39.14 -20.28
CA ILE A 277 -9.23 40.26 -20.57
C ILE A 277 -8.18 39.88 -21.63
N ALA A 278 -7.63 38.67 -21.55
CA ALA A 278 -6.54 38.18 -22.39
C ALA A 278 -6.98 37.76 -23.80
N THR A 279 -8.23 37.35 -24.00
CA THR A 279 -8.73 36.95 -25.32
C THR A 279 -9.23 38.17 -26.11
N SER A 280 -8.36 38.82 -26.89
CA SER A 280 -8.82 39.72 -27.97
C SER A 280 -9.49 38.90 -29.09
N ASN A 281 -10.33 39.52 -29.92
CA ASN A 281 -11.02 38.80 -31.00
C ASN A 281 -10.07 38.11 -32.00
N ASP A 282 -8.82 38.58 -32.13
CA ASP A 282 -7.81 37.99 -33.03
C ASP A 282 -7.19 36.69 -32.48
N THR A 283 -7.06 36.54 -31.16
CA THR A 283 -6.51 35.33 -30.53
C THR A 283 -7.42 34.09 -30.66
N LYS A 284 -8.74 34.31 -30.72
CA LYS A 284 -9.74 33.24 -30.91
C LYS A 284 -9.63 32.57 -32.29
N ALA A 285 -9.15 33.28 -33.30
CA ALA A 285 -8.94 32.71 -34.63
C ALA A 285 -7.70 31.81 -34.70
N ALA A 286 -6.64 32.14 -33.93
CA ALA A 286 -5.38 31.38 -33.90
C ALA A 286 -5.49 30.05 -33.12
N LEU A 287 -6.33 29.98 -32.08
CA LEU A 287 -6.55 28.77 -31.28
C LEU A 287 -7.33 27.67 -32.03
N ASN A 288 -8.08 28.04 -33.08
CA ASN A 288 -8.81 27.08 -33.91
C ASN A 288 -7.93 26.33 -34.93
N ASP A 289 -6.65 26.68 -35.08
CA ASP A 289 -5.73 26.05 -36.06
C ASP A 289 -5.07 24.74 -35.54
N GLY A 290 -5.54 24.21 -34.41
CA GLY A 290 -5.22 22.84 -33.96
C GLY A 290 -3.76 22.55 -33.59
N LYS A 291 -2.87 23.54 -33.61
CA LYS A 291 -1.49 23.40 -33.14
C LYS A 291 -1.44 23.59 -31.63
N SER A 292 -0.96 22.58 -30.93
CA SER A 292 -0.70 22.57 -29.48
C SER A 292 0.40 23.58 -29.09
N GLN A 293 0.10 24.87 -29.19
CA GLN A 293 0.92 25.93 -28.61
C GLN A 293 0.35 26.30 -27.24
N SER A 294 1.24 26.42 -26.26
CA SER A 294 0.89 26.93 -24.92
C SER A 294 0.23 28.29 -25.08
N TRP A 295 -0.99 28.45 -24.53
CA TRP A 295 -1.76 29.69 -24.65
C TRP A 295 -1.01 30.91 -24.08
N PHE A 296 -0.03 30.70 -23.19
CA PHE A 296 0.89 31.74 -22.71
C PHE A 296 1.64 32.47 -23.84
N SER A 297 1.87 31.80 -24.97
CA SER A 297 2.55 32.39 -26.14
C SER A 297 1.66 33.31 -26.98
N LEU A 298 0.35 33.36 -26.71
CA LEU A 298 -0.64 34.12 -27.47
C LEU A 298 -1.15 35.39 -26.76
N LEU A 299 -0.55 35.75 -25.62
CA LEU A 299 -0.96 36.91 -24.82
C LEU A 299 -0.54 38.24 -25.47
N ASP A 300 -1.46 39.19 -25.55
CA ASP A 300 -1.23 40.53 -26.08
C ASP A 300 -0.22 41.31 -25.20
N SER A 301 0.81 41.85 -25.85
CA SER A 301 1.88 42.67 -25.27
C SER A 301 1.42 43.99 -24.62
N SER A 302 0.13 44.31 -24.68
CA SER A 302 -0.46 45.57 -24.23
C SER A 302 -0.81 45.65 -22.73
N PHE A 303 -0.69 44.55 -21.97
CA PHE A 303 -0.96 44.54 -20.52
C PHE A 303 0.30 44.83 -19.67
N PRO A 304 0.19 45.48 -18.49
CA PRO A 304 1.35 45.79 -17.65
C PRO A 304 2.04 44.52 -17.12
N GLU A 305 3.36 44.40 -17.33
CA GLU A 305 4.20 43.26 -16.89
C GLU A 305 4.04 42.93 -15.39
N SER A 306 3.84 43.93 -14.53
CA SER A 306 3.66 43.74 -13.08
C SER A 306 2.40 42.97 -12.71
N ASN A 307 1.30 43.17 -13.44
CA ASN A 307 0.08 42.41 -13.25
C ASN A 307 0.25 41.00 -13.84
N PHE A 308 0.88 40.85 -15.00
CA PHE A 308 1.16 39.54 -15.60
C PHE A 308 1.92 38.58 -14.68
N VAL A 309 2.94 39.06 -13.96
CA VAL A 309 3.73 38.23 -13.05
C VAL A 309 2.90 37.73 -11.86
N SER A 310 2.06 38.59 -11.29
CA SER A 310 1.18 38.24 -10.16
C SER A 310 0.11 37.23 -10.58
N PHE A 311 -0.57 37.47 -11.70
CA PHE A 311 -1.60 36.56 -12.24
C PHE A 311 -1.01 35.24 -12.77
N GLY A 312 0.15 35.28 -13.44
CA GLY A 312 0.83 34.08 -13.94
C GLY A 312 1.39 33.18 -12.83
N SER A 313 1.74 33.75 -11.68
CA SER A 313 2.12 33.00 -10.48
C SER A 313 0.89 32.39 -9.80
N TYR A 314 -0.21 33.15 -9.71
CA TYR A 314 -1.48 32.69 -9.17
C TYR A 314 -2.08 31.54 -9.99
N SER A 315 -2.10 31.68 -11.32
CA SER A 315 -2.61 30.65 -12.24
C SER A 315 -1.82 29.35 -12.15
N ARG A 316 -0.48 29.42 -12.08
CA ARG A 316 0.38 28.23 -11.91
C ARG A 316 0.21 27.56 -10.56
N SER A 317 0.07 28.35 -9.49
CA SER A 317 -0.24 27.82 -8.17
C SER A 317 -1.58 27.08 -8.19
N MET A 318 -2.61 27.66 -8.81
CA MET A 318 -3.94 27.06 -8.88
C MET A 318 -3.98 25.80 -9.77
N GLU A 319 -3.21 25.77 -10.86
CA GLU A 319 -3.09 24.62 -11.76
C GLU A 319 -2.41 23.43 -11.06
N SER A 320 -1.34 23.64 -10.31
CA SER A 320 -0.70 22.56 -9.54
C SER A 320 -1.52 22.14 -8.33
N GLN A 321 -2.14 23.10 -7.64
CA GLN A 321 -2.97 22.86 -6.46
C GLN A 321 -4.22 22.03 -6.78
N ARG A 322 -4.89 22.24 -7.92
CA ARG A 322 -6.13 21.48 -8.25
C ARG A 322 -5.87 19.98 -8.37
N TRP A 323 -4.80 19.57 -9.03
CA TRP A 323 -4.46 18.17 -9.23
C TRP A 323 -3.99 17.52 -7.94
N ASN A 324 -3.23 18.25 -7.12
CA ASN A 324 -2.83 17.82 -5.78
C ASN A 324 -4.04 17.59 -4.87
N GLU A 325 -5.02 18.50 -4.85
CA GLU A 325 -6.24 18.34 -4.06
C GLU A 325 -7.12 17.19 -4.56
N LEU A 326 -7.28 17.05 -5.87
CA LEU A 326 -8.00 15.92 -6.47
C LEU A 326 -7.33 14.59 -6.11
N SER A 327 -6.00 14.51 -6.24
CA SER A 327 -5.18 13.35 -5.90
C SER A 327 -5.30 12.99 -4.42
N ARG A 328 -5.15 13.98 -3.53
CA ARG A 328 -5.29 13.81 -2.07
C ARG A 328 -6.69 13.34 -1.68
N CYS A 329 -7.72 13.92 -2.28
CA CYS A 329 -9.11 13.54 -2.05
C CYS A 329 -9.36 12.10 -2.51
N PHE A 330 -8.90 11.74 -3.72
CA PHE A 330 -8.96 10.37 -4.23
C PHE A 330 -8.27 9.36 -3.31
N ILE A 331 -7.02 9.63 -2.89
CA ILE A 331 -6.28 8.74 -1.97
C ILE A 331 -7.06 8.54 -0.66
N THR A 332 -7.58 9.62 -0.10
CA THR A 332 -8.32 9.59 1.17
C THR A 332 -9.60 8.77 1.04
N ASP A 333 -10.36 8.98 -0.04
CA ASP A 333 -11.61 8.27 -0.26
C ASP A 333 -11.40 6.81 -0.63
N PHE A 334 -10.37 6.53 -1.43
CA PHE A 334 -9.99 5.17 -1.79
C PHE A 334 -9.61 4.37 -0.54
N THR A 335 -8.73 4.90 0.30
CA THR A 335 -8.30 4.25 1.54
C THR A 335 -9.48 4.03 2.50
N LYS A 336 -10.38 5.00 2.64
CA LYS A 336 -11.61 4.86 3.44
C LYS A 336 -12.58 3.81 2.89
N ILE A 337 -12.79 3.74 1.57
CA ILE A 337 -13.74 2.79 0.96
C ILE A 337 -13.28 1.35 1.16
N TYR A 338 -11.98 1.09 1.00
CA TYR A 338 -11.41 -0.25 1.10
C TYR A 338 -10.85 -0.57 2.50
N ASN A 339 -10.99 0.35 3.47
CA ASN A 339 -10.43 0.25 4.82
C ASN A 339 -8.93 -0.06 4.82
N ILE A 340 -8.19 0.60 3.94
CA ILE A 340 -6.73 0.49 3.82
C ILE A 340 -6.08 1.49 4.80
N PRO A 341 -5.12 1.07 5.63
CA PRO A 341 -4.37 1.98 6.50
C PRO A 341 -3.65 3.06 5.70
N GLN A 342 -3.60 4.28 6.24
CA GLN A 342 -2.79 5.35 5.66
C GLN A 342 -1.29 5.16 5.92
N THR A 343 -0.94 4.45 6.99
CA THR A 343 0.43 4.08 7.29
C THR A 343 0.76 2.73 6.67
N TYR A 344 1.93 2.63 6.04
CA TYR A 344 2.41 1.35 5.51
C TYR A 344 2.79 0.43 6.67
N PRO A 345 2.22 -0.79 6.77
CA PRO A 345 2.59 -1.70 7.86
C PRO A 345 4.09 -2.04 7.86
N LEU A 346 4.75 -2.00 6.68
CA LEU A 346 6.20 -2.10 6.57
C LEU A 346 6.93 -1.04 7.43
N PHE A 347 6.45 0.20 7.47
CA PHE A 347 7.08 1.25 8.28
C PHE A 347 6.98 0.97 9.77
N VAL A 348 5.87 0.38 10.22
CA VAL A 348 5.71 -0.07 11.62
C VAL A 348 6.74 -1.14 11.94
N HIS A 349 6.90 -2.14 11.06
CA HIS A 349 7.90 -3.20 11.22
C HIS A 349 9.34 -2.67 11.17
N LEU A 350 9.61 -1.64 10.38
CA LEU A 350 10.93 -0.99 10.31
C LEU A 350 11.22 -0.20 11.59
N SER A 351 10.23 0.57 12.07
CA SER A 351 10.33 1.36 13.30
C SER A 351 10.46 0.50 14.56
N ALA A 352 9.88 -0.70 14.55
CA ALA A 352 9.95 -1.65 15.66
C ALA A 352 11.23 -2.51 15.65
N GLY A 353 12.17 -2.27 14.72
CA GLY A 353 13.41 -3.07 14.62
C GLY A 353 13.23 -4.45 13.97
N LEU A 354 12.00 -4.89 13.72
CA LEU A 354 11.66 -6.24 13.23
C LEU A 354 12.14 -6.54 11.81
N SER A 355 12.40 -5.50 11.00
CA SER A 355 12.78 -5.63 9.58
C SER A 355 14.05 -4.86 9.19
N SER A 356 14.66 -4.13 10.12
CA SER A 356 15.64 -3.09 9.79
C SER A 356 17.10 -3.48 9.95
N LEU A 357 17.42 -4.65 10.51
CA LEU A 357 18.79 -5.00 10.83
C LEU A 357 19.23 -6.34 10.23
N LYS A 358 20.34 -6.32 9.48
CA LYS A 358 21.04 -7.53 9.07
C LYS A 358 21.65 -8.21 10.28
N THR A 359 21.39 -9.49 10.48
CA THR A 359 22.05 -10.24 11.55
C THR A 359 23.53 -10.48 11.23
N LYS A 360 24.35 -10.77 12.25
CA LYS A 360 25.74 -11.24 12.05
C LYS A 360 25.81 -12.47 11.12
N SER A 361 24.71 -13.21 10.97
CA SER A 361 24.63 -14.28 9.97
C SER A 361 24.72 -13.79 8.51
N CYS A 362 24.34 -12.53 8.20
CA CYS A 362 24.50 -11.95 6.86
C CYS A 362 25.94 -11.50 6.54
N TYR A 363 26.89 -11.60 7.48
CA TYR A 363 28.25 -11.05 7.36
C TYR A 363 29.26 -11.98 6.68
N CYS A 364 29.08 -13.31 6.74
CA CYS A 364 30.05 -14.28 6.18
C CYS A 364 29.34 -15.48 5.56
N ASN A 365 28.55 -15.27 4.52
CA ASN A 365 27.87 -16.36 3.82
C ASN A 365 28.39 -16.52 2.39
N ASP A 366 29.69 -16.80 2.27
CA ASP A 366 30.38 -17.01 0.99
C ASP A 366 29.99 -18.33 0.31
N ASP A 367 29.42 -19.27 1.07
CA ASP A 367 29.00 -20.61 0.61
C ASP A 367 27.53 -20.65 0.10
N ASN A 368 26.63 -19.74 0.55
CA ASN A 368 25.33 -19.58 -0.12
C ASN A 368 25.53 -18.82 -1.42
N THR A 369 25.35 -19.52 -2.54
CA THR A 369 25.40 -19.04 -3.93
C THR A 369 24.57 -17.78 -4.20
N ILE A 370 23.59 -17.53 -3.34
CA ILE A 370 22.67 -16.40 -3.32
C ILE A 370 23.36 -15.03 -3.06
N PHE A 371 24.45 -15.01 -2.27
CA PHE A 371 25.12 -13.79 -1.83
C PHE A 371 26.32 -13.39 -2.73
N LYS A 372 26.61 -14.15 -3.78
CA LYS A 372 27.70 -13.85 -4.73
C LYS A 372 27.26 -12.81 -5.75
N ASN A 373 27.71 -11.56 -5.57
CA ASN A 373 27.76 -10.59 -6.67
C ASN A 373 29.06 -10.82 -7.45
N LYS A 374 28.97 -11.16 -8.74
CA LYS A 374 30.13 -11.44 -9.62
C LYS A 374 31.05 -10.23 -9.90
N GLU A 375 30.73 -9.04 -9.41
CA GLU A 375 31.36 -7.79 -9.90
C GLU A 375 32.12 -6.96 -8.87
N ASN A 376 32.20 -7.34 -7.59
CA ASN A 376 32.87 -6.49 -6.57
C ASN A 376 33.62 -7.30 -5.51
N GLU A 377 34.57 -8.14 -5.94
CA GLU A 377 35.44 -8.88 -5.00
C GLU A 377 36.50 -7.99 -4.33
N ASP A 378 36.89 -6.84 -4.91
CA ASP A 378 38.11 -6.16 -4.49
C ASP A 378 37.95 -4.90 -3.61
N SER A 379 36.75 -4.31 -3.47
CA SER A 379 36.63 -2.98 -2.84
C SER A 379 36.17 -2.98 -1.37
N PHE A 380 35.49 -4.03 -0.88
CA PHE A 380 34.86 -3.98 0.45
C PHE A 380 35.77 -4.45 1.60
N ILE A 381 36.82 -5.23 1.31
CA ILE A 381 37.69 -5.85 2.34
C ILE A 381 38.76 -4.88 2.88
N MET A 382 39.07 -3.80 2.16
CA MET A 382 40.21 -2.92 2.47
C MET A 382 39.98 -1.91 3.63
N HIS A 383 38.76 -1.82 4.18
CA HIS A 383 38.45 -0.82 5.23
C HIS A 383 38.06 -1.40 6.60
N LEU A 384 38.38 -2.67 6.86
CA LEU A 384 38.10 -3.27 8.17
C LEU A 384 39.31 -3.31 9.08
N ASP A 385 39.13 -2.72 10.26
CA ASP A 385 40.12 -2.61 11.33
C ASP A 385 40.66 -3.99 11.75
N SER A 386 41.92 -4.05 12.18
CA SER A 386 42.66 -5.29 12.46
C SER A 386 42.00 -6.20 13.53
N ASN A 387 41.26 -5.59 14.46
CA ASN A 387 40.45 -6.30 15.47
C ASN A 387 39.19 -6.97 14.88
N LEU A 388 38.68 -6.48 13.74
CA LEU A 388 37.52 -7.03 13.05
C LEU A 388 37.90 -8.25 12.20
N SER A 389 39.13 -8.29 11.67
CA SER A 389 39.67 -9.43 10.92
C SER A 389 39.85 -10.70 11.76
N ARG A 390 40.31 -10.59 13.02
CA ARG A 390 40.31 -11.73 13.97
C ARG A 390 38.89 -12.19 14.31
N ASN A 391 37.94 -11.28 14.31
CA ASN A 391 36.54 -11.59 14.50
C ASN A 391 35.93 -12.32 13.28
N LEU A 392 36.37 -12.09 12.04
CA LEU A 392 35.91 -12.88 10.89
C LEU A 392 36.29 -14.38 10.99
N ALA A 393 37.51 -14.69 11.42
CA ALA A 393 38.02 -16.06 11.48
C ALA A 393 37.32 -16.94 12.53
N LEU A 394 36.76 -16.34 13.58
CA LEU A 394 36.05 -17.01 14.68
C LEU A 394 34.54 -16.74 14.69
N ARG A 395 34.05 -15.74 13.93
CA ARG A 395 32.64 -15.29 13.93
C ARG A 395 31.99 -15.31 12.54
N GLY A 396 32.52 -16.08 11.60
CA GLY A 396 31.82 -16.37 10.35
C GLY A 396 30.65 -17.33 10.58
N PRO A 397 29.38 -16.97 10.32
CA PRO A 397 28.24 -17.90 10.27
C PRO A 397 28.55 -19.19 9.49
N ASN A 398 29.40 -19.14 8.47
CA ASN A 398 29.86 -20.33 7.75
C ASN A 398 30.38 -21.45 8.65
N GLN A 399 31.07 -21.20 9.77
CA GLN A 399 31.57 -22.30 10.61
C GLN A 399 30.48 -22.89 11.51
N TYR A 400 29.58 -22.06 12.05
CA TYR A 400 28.47 -22.48 12.91
C TYR A 400 27.39 -23.23 12.12
N TYR A 401 27.00 -22.71 10.94
CA TYR A 401 26.04 -23.35 10.03
C TYR A 401 26.60 -24.62 9.38
N LYS A 402 27.91 -24.69 9.13
CA LYS A 402 28.58 -25.90 8.60
C LYS A 402 28.79 -26.99 9.65
N LEU A 403 28.99 -26.62 10.92
CA LEU A 403 28.97 -27.56 12.06
C LEU A 403 27.57 -28.11 12.32
N LEU A 404 26.52 -27.31 12.09
CA LEU A 404 25.12 -27.69 12.32
C LEU A 404 24.37 -28.19 11.07
N GLN A 405 25.01 -28.17 9.89
CA GLN A 405 24.40 -28.46 8.58
C GLN A 405 23.13 -27.64 8.27
N LYS A 406 23.06 -26.37 8.70
CA LYS A 406 21.90 -25.48 8.49
C LYS A 406 22.19 -24.36 7.49
N THR A 407 21.18 -23.80 6.85
CA THR A 407 21.30 -22.59 5.99
C THR A 407 21.11 -21.31 6.80
N ASN A 408 21.68 -20.18 6.36
CA ASN A 408 21.39 -18.88 6.97
C ASN A 408 19.94 -18.46 6.66
N GLU A 409 19.13 -18.35 7.71
CA GLU A 409 17.70 -18.08 7.65
C GLU A 409 17.35 -16.62 7.95
N CYS A 410 18.26 -15.65 7.80
CA CYS A 410 17.95 -14.25 8.13
C CYS A 410 16.65 -13.77 7.42
N PRO A 411 15.65 -13.28 8.18
CA PRO A 411 14.36 -12.89 7.61
C PRO A 411 14.44 -11.64 6.71
N VAL A 412 15.55 -10.89 6.79
CA VAL A 412 15.83 -9.69 5.98
C VAL A 412 16.66 -10.00 4.71
N CYS A 413 17.44 -11.08 4.72
CA CYS A 413 18.45 -11.38 3.68
C CYS A 413 17.95 -12.49 2.72
N SER A 414 16.75 -12.37 2.14
CA SER A 414 16.30 -13.29 1.09
C SER A 414 17.15 -13.17 -0.18
N PRO A 415 17.33 -14.24 -0.99
CA PRO A 415 17.97 -14.15 -2.30
C PRO A 415 17.41 -13.07 -3.19
N GLU A 416 16.11 -12.90 -3.16
CA GLU A 416 15.39 -12.02 -4.07
C GLU A 416 15.56 -10.55 -3.67
N LEU A 417 15.82 -10.28 -2.39
CA LEU A 417 15.95 -8.93 -1.83
C LEU A 417 17.37 -8.56 -1.41
N PHE A 418 18.34 -9.47 -1.50
CA PHE A 418 19.70 -9.25 -1.02
C PHE A 418 20.36 -7.99 -1.58
N ARG A 419 20.20 -7.75 -2.89
CA ARG A 419 20.72 -6.54 -3.55
C ARG A 419 20.15 -5.26 -2.95
N LEU A 420 18.87 -5.27 -2.59
CA LEU A 420 18.17 -4.13 -1.99
C LEU A 420 18.57 -3.95 -0.53
N SER A 421 18.76 -5.04 0.21
CA SER A 421 19.13 -4.99 1.62
C SER A 421 20.61 -4.75 1.86
N GLN A 422 21.47 -4.72 0.82
CA GLN A 422 22.94 -4.63 0.95
C GLN A 422 23.42 -3.48 1.86
N ASN A 423 22.75 -2.34 1.84
CA ASN A 423 23.14 -1.14 2.58
C ASN A 423 22.49 -1.02 3.97
N LEU A 424 21.67 -1.99 4.39
CA LEU A 424 21.08 -1.99 5.72
C LEU A 424 22.16 -2.23 6.79
N PRO A 425 22.10 -1.52 7.94
CA PRO A 425 23.05 -1.72 9.03
C PRO A 425 22.93 -3.12 9.64
N TYR A 426 24.05 -3.64 10.16
CA TYR A 426 24.08 -4.92 10.86
C TYR A 426 23.69 -4.73 12.34
N THR A 427 22.75 -5.54 12.83
CA THR A 427 22.46 -5.65 14.26
C THR A 427 23.64 -6.31 14.98
N GLN A 428 23.93 -5.83 16.20
CA GLN A 428 24.94 -6.43 17.06
C GLN A 428 24.47 -7.74 17.71
N SER A 429 23.16 -8.03 17.69
CA SER A 429 22.55 -9.25 18.21
C SER A 429 21.92 -10.08 17.09
N VAL A 430 22.07 -11.41 17.16
CA VAL A 430 21.43 -12.35 16.21
C VAL A 430 19.98 -12.63 16.60
N THR A 431 19.61 -12.40 17.87
CA THR A 431 18.27 -12.61 18.42
C THR A 431 17.92 -11.49 19.41
N SER A 432 16.67 -11.05 19.45
CA SER A 432 16.19 -9.94 20.30
C SER A 432 15.60 -10.40 21.65
N ILE A 433 16.09 -11.50 22.24
CA ILE A 433 15.27 -12.30 23.19
C ILE A 433 15.97 -12.57 24.52
N PHE A 434 17.15 -12.01 24.77
CA PHE A 434 17.81 -12.28 26.04
C PHE A 434 17.29 -11.33 27.11
N GLU A 435 16.63 -11.88 28.14
CA GLU A 435 16.45 -11.17 29.40
C GLU A 435 17.82 -10.79 29.94
N ASN A 436 18.06 -9.49 30.16
CA ASN A 436 19.35 -8.94 30.60
C ASN A 436 20.57 -9.45 29.80
N PRO A 437 20.72 -9.08 28.51
CA PRO A 437 21.86 -9.49 27.71
C PRO A 437 23.13 -8.76 28.16
N PHE A 438 24.21 -9.52 28.35
CA PHE A 438 25.55 -8.96 28.55
C PHE A 438 26.47 -9.38 27.41
N LYS A 439 27.19 -8.39 26.88
CA LYS A 439 28.23 -8.56 25.86
C LYS A 439 29.57 -8.76 26.54
N LEU A 440 30.20 -9.90 26.29
CA LEU A 440 31.58 -10.18 26.67
C LEU A 440 32.55 -9.33 25.82
N PRO A 441 33.80 -9.11 26.26
CA PRO A 441 34.85 -8.39 25.51
C PRO A 441 35.10 -8.96 24.11
N ASN A 442 34.93 -10.28 23.96
CA ASN A 442 34.98 -10.96 22.66
C ASN A 442 33.68 -10.87 21.85
N GLY A 443 32.75 -9.99 22.23
CA GLY A 443 31.56 -9.62 21.47
C GLY A 443 30.41 -10.64 21.45
N ASN A 444 30.53 -11.76 22.16
CA ASN A 444 29.44 -12.71 22.36
C ASN A 444 28.44 -12.17 23.39
N ILE A 445 27.16 -12.42 23.16
CA ILE A 445 26.07 -11.91 24.00
C ILE A 445 25.31 -13.11 24.57
N TYR A 446 25.13 -13.12 25.88
CA TYR A 446 24.40 -14.16 26.59
C TYR A 446 23.44 -13.52 27.61
N PRO A 447 22.33 -14.21 27.98
CA PRO A 447 21.62 -13.88 29.20
C PRO A 447 22.59 -13.95 30.38
N PHE A 448 22.58 -12.92 31.22
CA PHE A 448 23.49 -12.88 32.37
C PHE A 448 23.36 -14.12 33.25
N ASP A 449 22.13 -14.62 33.44
CA ASP A 449 21.84 -15.79 34.27
C ASP A 449 22.45 -17.08 33.69
N LYS A 450 22.58 -17.19 32.36
CA LYS A 450 23.25 -18.33 31.73
C LYS A 450 24.77 -18.29 31.90
N LEU A 451 25.38 -17.10 31.99
CA LEU A 451 26.81 -16.95 32.31
C LEU A 451 27.11 -17.32 33.77
N LEU A 452 26.10 -17.22 34.64
CA LEU A 452 26.21 -17.49 36.07
C LEU A 452 25.78 -18.92 36.46
N ASN A 453 25.32 -19.75 35.52
CA ASN A 453 24.76 -21.06 35.86
C ASN A 453 25.88 -22.01 36.37
N PRO A 454 25.81 -22.49 37.63
CA PRO A 454 26.90 -23.24 38.26
C PRO A 454 27.03 -24.71 37.81
N ALA A 455 26.14 -25.19 36.95
CA ALA A 455 26.10 -26.59 36.49
C ALA A 455 27.39 -27.05 35.78
N ASP A 456 28.14 -26.13 35.15
CA ASP A 456 29.39 -26.41 34.44
C ASP A 456 30.60 -25.82 35.18
N HIS A 457 31.00 -26.41 36.31
CA HIS A 457 32.30 -26.16 36.99
C HIS A 457 32.71 -24.67 37.23
N ASN A 458 31.76 -23.73 37.24
CA ASN A 458 32.01 -22.28 37.17
C ASN A 458 31.98 -21.56 38.53
N GLU A 459 31.69 -22.23 39.65
CA GLU A 459 31.59 -21.56 40.97
C GLU A 459 32.87 -20.81 41.39
N MET A 460 34.05 -21.37 41.11
CA MET A 460 35.33 -20.71 41.42
C MET A 460 35.61 -19.50 40.51
N LEU A 461 35.15 -19.52 39.26
CA LEU A 461 35.33 -18.41 38.33
C LEU A 461 34.42 -17.24 38.70
N ILE A 462 33.15 -17.54 39.01
CA ILE A 462 32.15 -16.54 39.42
C ILE A 462 32.57 -15.87 40.74
N ARG A 463 33.07 -16.64 41.72
CA ARG A 463 33.63 -16.07 42.97
C ARG A 463 34.82 -15.14 42.77
N ASN A 464 35.55 -15.31 41.67
CA ASN A 464 36.68 -14.45 41.28
C ASN A 464 36.25 -13.31 40.34
N GLY A 465 34.95 -13.05 40.20
CA GLY A 465 34.43 -11.99 39.33
C GLY A 465 34.63 -12.26 37.84
N LYS A 466 34.75 -13.53 37.43
CA LYS A 466 34.98 -13.94 36.04
C LYS A 466 33.87 -14.82 35.52
N VAL A 467 33.58 -14.67 34.24
CA VAL A 467 32.66 -15.53 33.47
C VAL A 467 33.41 -16.21 32.36
N LYS A 468 33.04 -17.45 32.07
CA LYS A 468 33.59 -18.22 30.95
C LYS A 468 32.62 -18.18 29.80
N ASP A 469 33.11 -17.86 28.62
CA ASP A 469 32.33 -17.94 27.39
C ASP A 469 32.01 -19.42 27.09
N PRO A 470 30.73 -19.82 27.04
CA PRO A 470 30.33 -21.19 26.70
C PRO A 470 30.83 -21.67 25.33
N LEU A 471 31.02 -20.76 24.37
CA LEU A 471 31.43 -21.08 23.00
C LEU A 471 32.95 -21.08 22.85
N SER A 472 33.63 -19.97 23.18
CA SER A 472 35.08 -19.84 22.98
C SER A 472 35.91 -20.44 24.12
N GLN A 473 35.27 -20.78 25.25
CA GLN A 473 35.92 -21.24 26.48
C GLN A 473 36.89 -20.21 27.10
N GLU A 474 36.92 -18.98 26.59
CA GLU A 474 37.71 -17.87 27.13
C GLU A 474 37.09 -17.32 28.42
N THR A 475 37.93 -16.80 29.32
CA THR A 475 37.47 -16.22 30.60
C THR A 475 37.61 -14.71 30.58
N PHE A 476 36.54 -14.00 30.94
CA PHE A 476 36.49 -12.53 31.01
C PHE A 476 36.09 -12.08 32.41
N PHE A 477 36.49 -10.88 32.81
CA PHE A 477 35.95 -10.28 34.02
C PHE A 477 34.51 -9.82 33.79
N ILE A 478 33.67 -9.99 34.79
CA ILE A 478 32.27 -9.54 34.78
C ILE A 478 32.21 -8.02 34.58
N ASP A 479 33.15 -7.28 35.16
CA ASP A 479 33.24 -5.82 35.03
C ASP A 479 33.53 -5.35 33.59
N ASP A 480 34.18 -6.19 32.78
CA ASP A 480 34.44 -5.92 31.36
C ASP A 480 33.23 -6.27 30.48
N CYS A 481 32.19 -6.89 31.04
CA CYS A 481 30.98 -7.27 30.33
C CYS A 481 30.02 -6.09 30.28
N VAL A 482 29.60 -5.70 29.07
CA VAL A 482 28.73 -4.54 28.87
C VAL A 482 27.29 -5.01 28.72
N ARG A 483 26.39 -4.50 29.57
CA ARG A 483 24.96 -4.71 29.37
C ARG A 483 24.51 -4.14 28.03
N VAL A 484 23.81 -4.94 27.24
CA VAL A 484 23.26 -4.55 25.95
C VAL A 484 21.76 -4.31 26.13
N PHE A 485 21.27 -3.19 25.64
CA PHE A 485 19.83 -2.92 25.57
C PHE A 485 19.33 -3.28 24.17
N PRO A 486 18.16 -3.93 24.03
CA PRO A 486 17.51 -4.03 22.73
C PRO A 486 17.18 -2.61 22.25
N ALA A 487 17.57 -2.31 21.00
CA ALA A 487 17.18 -1.09 20.31
C ALA A 487 15.72 -1.20 19.84
#